data_AF-S9W4M0-F1
#
_entry.id   AF-S9W4M0-F1
#
_cell.length_a   1.000
_cell.length_b   1.000
_cell.length_c   1.000
_cell.angle_alpha   90.00
_cell.angle_beta   90.00
_cell.angle_gamma   90.00
#
_symmetry.space_group_name_H-M   'P 1'
#
loop_
_entity.id
_entity.type
_entity.pdbx_description
1 polymer ?
#
loop_
_entity_poly.entity_id
_entity_poly.type
_entity_poly.pdbx_seq_one_letter_code
_entity_poly.pdbx_strand_id
1 'polypeptide(L)'
;MQRLCASALLRRPSSPLARAAAPAALGALLAPSRALHGKPTGGHKVRTQHSRRWWLQSKARHLSAVPHDEARSRPHFPGYTEDVEKPLVVPDDACCFNCEKPIERDAINSYVWVPAGNARLPTAQGYFFHFHCFKCWNCKMRIIHNQFYSKDGKAWCLSCALGRDVRVPTRRWHTSYVNTHRTGSRMTGQFFPRHRHQMEFLFNPKE
;
A
#
# COMPACT_ATOMS: atom_id res chain seq x y z
N MET A 1 31.08 -66.95 -51.43
CA MET A 1 29.81 -67.15 -50.70
C MET A 1 28.71 -66.43 -51.47
N GLN A 2 28.06 -67.16 -52.39
CA GLN A 2 26.64 -67.54 -52.35
C GLN A 2 25.65 -66.37 -52.63
N ARG A 3 25.22 -66.28 -53.89
CA ARG A 3 23.83 -66.43 -54.42
C ARG A 3 22.97 -65.16 -54.27
N LEU A 4 22.73 -64.41 -55.36
CA LEU A 4 21.63 -64.59 -56.32
C LEU A 4 20.27 -64.82 -55.65
N CYS A 5 19.38 -63.83 -55.74
CA CYS A 5 17.96 -64.09 -55.92
C CYS A 5 17.35 -62.99 -56.80
N ALA A 6 16.76 -63.45 -57.90
CA ALA A 6 16.06 -62.68 -58.91
C ALA A 6 14.54 -62.76 -58.70
N SER A 7 13.83 -61.95 -59.49
CA SER A 7 12.44 -62.10 -59.90
C SER A 7 11.37 -61.54 -58.94
N ALA A 8 10.64 -60.51 -59.38
CA ALA A 8 9.50 -60.71 -60.27
C ALA A 8 8.80 -59.36 -60.57
N LEU A 9 8.39 -59.25 -61.82
CA LEU A 9 7.78 -58.11 -62.48
C LEU A 9 6.23 -58.14 -62.34
N LEU A 10 5.63 -56.94 -62.44
CA LEU A 10 4.38 -56.59 -63.16
C LEU A 10 3.01 -56.48 -62.43
N ARG A 11 2.40 -55.31 -62.72
CA ARG A 11 0.98 -55.02 -63.07
C ARG A 11 -0.06 -54.72 -61.95
N ARG A 12 -0.24 -53.41 -61.66
CA ARG A 12 -1.36 -52.49 -62.08
C ARG A 12 -2.78 -53.09 -62.30
N PRO A 13 -3.85 -52.27 -62.29
CA PRO A 13 -4.55 -51.59 -61.19
C PRO A 13 -6.08 -51.89 -61.21
N SER A 14 -6.85 -51.53 -60.16
CA SER A 14 -8.26 -51.10 -60.32
C SER A 14 -8.90 -50.75 -58.97
N SER A 15 -9.08 -49.46 -58.71
CA SER A 15 -10.25 -48.97 -57.99
C SER A 15 -11.49 -49.18 -58.89
N PRO A 16 -12.72 -49.31 -58.35
CA PRO A 16 -13.47 -48.07 -58.11
C PRO A 16 -14.56 -48.11 -56.99
N LEU A 17 -14.97 -46.88 -56.64
CA LEU A 17 -16.29 -46.42 -56.15
C LEU A 17 -16.71 -46.81 -54.72
N ALA A 18 -16.61 -45.86 -53.79
CA ALA A 18 -17.69 -44.93 -53.35
C ALA A 18 -18.33 -45.48 -52.04
N ARG A 19 -18.62 -44.71 -50.99
CA ARG A 19 -19.02 -43.30 -50.86
C ARG A 19 -18.91 -42.89 -49.38
N ALA A 20 -18.41 -41.68 -49.15
CA ALA A 20 -18.66 -40.74 -48.06
C ALA A 20 -19.07 -41.22 -46.64
N ALA A 21 -18.26 -40.85 -45.64
CA ALA A 21 -18.70 -40.09 -44.46
C ALA A 21 -17.48 -39.55 -43.70
N ALA A 22 -17.36 -38.23 -43.58
CA ALA A 22 -16.44 -37.60 -42.63
C ALA A 22 -17.00 -37.72 -41.20
N PRO A 23 -16.13 -37.72 -40.19
CA PRO A 23 -16.32 -36.73 -39.15
C PRO A 23 -15.02 -36.00 -38.79
N ALA A 24 -15.15 -34.69 -38.66
CA ALA A 24 -14.13 -33.78 -38.16
C ALA A 24 -13.75 -34.13 -36.71
N ALA A 25 -12.49 -34.50 -36.49
CA ALA A 25 -11.94 -34.67 -35.15
C ALA A 25 -11.20 -33.38 -34.72
N LEU A 26 -11.93 -32.61 -33.91
CA LEU A 26 -11.54 -31.55 -32.99
C LEU A 26 -10.04 -31.45 -32.66
N GLY A 27 -9.37 -30.44 -33.24
CA GLY A 27 -8.15 -29.88 -32.67
C GLY A 27 -8.48 -29.11 -31.40
N ALA A 28 -8.33 -29.75 -30.24
CA ALA A 28 -8.38 -29.07 -28.94
C ALA A 28 -7.12 -28.20 -28.79
N LEU A 29 -7.28 -26.90 -29.02
CA LEU A 29 -6.27 -25.88 -28.68
C LEU A 29 -5.99 -25.93 -27.18
N LEU A 30 -4.81 -26.42 -26.81
CA LEU A 30 -4.26 -26.32 -25.45
C LEU A 30 -4.09 -24.83 -25.11
N ALA A 31 -4.98 -24.30 -24.28
CA ALA A 31 -4.81 -22.97 -23.70
C ALA A 31 -3.61 -22.99 -22.72
N PRO A 32 -2.67 -22.03 -22.79
CA PRO A 32 -1.54 -22.00 -21.87
C PRO A 32 -2.04 -21.72 -20.45
N SER A 33 -1.92 -22.72 -19.58
CA SER A 33 -2.11 -22.56 -18.14
C SER A 33 -0.98 -21.68 -17.59
N ARG A 34 -1.33 -20.48 -17.10
CA ARG A 34 -0.37 -19.65 -16.37
C ARG A 34 -0.23 -20.21 -14.95
N ALA A 35 0.95 -20.70 -14.61
CA ALA A 35 1.31 -21.09 -13.25
C ALA A 35 2.11 -19.96 -12.60
N LEU A 36 1.76 -19.61 -11.36
CA LEU A 36 2.56 -18.73 -10.49
C LEU A 36 2.94 -19.57 -9.26
N HIS A 37 4.25 -19.76 -9.05
CA HIS A 37 4.81 -20.61 -7.99
C HIS A 37 4.25 -22.04 -7.94
N GLY A 38 4.17 -22.71 -9.10
CA GLY A 38 3.86 -24.15 -9.20
C GLY A 38 2.40 -24.53 -8.94
N LYS A 39 1.49 -23.55 -8.78
CA LYS A 39 0.05 -23.82 -8.63
C LYS A 39 -0.70 -23.39 -9.89
N PRO A 40 -1.62 -24.23 -10.43
CA PRO A 40 -2.40 -23.86 -11.60
C PRO A 40 -3.36 -22.72 -11.23
N THR A 41 -3.27 -21.60 -11.95
CA THR A 41 -4.22 -20.50 -11.79
C THR A 41 -5.17 -20.45 -12.99
N GLY A 42 -6.46 -20.67 -12.72
CA GLY A 42 -7.52 -20.58 -13.72
C GLY A 42 -7.83 -19.12 -14.02
N GLY A 43 -7.46 -18.63 -15.21
CA GLY A 43 -7.76 -17.28 -15.66
C GLY A 43 -9.18 -17.13 -16.20
N HIS A 44 -10.22 -17.39 -15.39
CA HIS A 44 -11.59 -17.03 -15.79
C HIS A 44 -11.87 -15.59 -15.39
N LYS A 45 -11.65 -14.65 -16.32
CA LYS A 45 -12.10 -13.25 -16.15
C LYS A 45 -13.63 -13.19 -16.30
N VAL A 46 -14.37 -13.64 -15.27
CA VAL A 46 -15.75 -13.16 -15.12
C VAL A 46 -15.63 -11.68 -14.79
N ARG A 47 -16.12 -10.82 -15.68
CA ARG A 47 -16.42 -9.43 -15.33
C ARG A 47 -17.46 -9.51 -14.21
N THR A 48 -17.01 -9.43 -12.96
CA THR A 48 -17.87 -9.59 -11.79
C THR A 48 -19.07 -8.66 -11.93
N GLN A 49 -20.25 -9.08 -11.48
CA GLN A 49 -21.46 -8.25 -11.52
C GLN A 49 -21.18 -6.84 -10.94
N HIS A 50 -20.26 -6.73 -9.97
CA HIS A 50 -19.72 -5.48 -9.42
C HIS A 50 -19.04 -4.60 -10.49
N SER A 51 -18.15 -5.14 -11.33
CA SER A 51 -17.49 -4.39 -12.41
C SER A 51 -18.43 -4.01 -13.57
N ARG A 52 -19.50 -4.77 -13.80
CA ARG A 52 -20.57 -4.46 -14.78
C ARG A 52 -21.53 -3.39 -14.24
N ARG A 53 -21.91 -3.48 -12.96
CA ARG A 53 -22.64 -2.42 -12.23
C ARG A 53 -21.85 -1.13 -12.19
N TRP A 54 -20.55 -1.20 -11.89
CA TRP A 54 -19.66 -0.04 -11.88
C TRP A 54 -19.65 0.66 -13.24
N TRP A 55 -19.52 -0.09 -14.35
CA TRP A 55 -19.55 0.49 -15.70
C TRP A 55 -20.91 1.07 -16.13
N LEU A 56 -22.03 0.50 -15.65
CA LEU A 56 -23.37 1.00 -15.96
C LEU A 56 -23.79 2.17 -15.04
N GLN A 57 -23.32 2.20 -13.79
CA GLN A 57 -23.48 3.30 -12.85
C GLN A 57 -22.50 4.45 -13.09
N SER A 58 -21.35 4.20 -13.72
CA SER A 58 -20.39 5.23 -14.12
C SER A 58 -20.82 5.98 -15.39
N LYS A 59 -22.05 5.79 -15.90
CA LYS A 59 -22.63 6.74 -16.86
C LYS A 59 -22.53 8.12 -16.20
N ALA A 60 -21.82 9.02 -16.86
CA ALA A 60 -21.41 10.35 -16.39
C ALA A 60 -22.54 11.32 -16.01
N ARG A 61 -23.76 10.84 -15.76
CA ARG A 61 -24.93 11.61 -15.33
C ARG A 61 -24.82 12.17 -13.90
N HIS A 62 -23.76 11.81 -13.16
CA HIS A 62 -23.52 12.27 -11.80
C HIS A 62 -22.10 12.84 -11.58
N LEU A 63 -21.35 13.12 -12.65
CA LEU A 63 -20.11 13.87 -12.56
C LEU A 63 -20.45 15.37 -12.56
N SER A 64 -20.92 15.89 -11.43
CA SER A 64 -21.12 17.32 -11.24
C SER A 64 -19.80 17.98 -10.85
N ALA A 65 -19.31 18.92 -11.66
CA ALA A 65 -18.20 19.80 -11.26
C ALA A 65 -18.79 20.88 -10.35
N VAL A 66 -18.40 20.87 -9.07
CA VAL A 66 -18.63 22.00 -8.17
C VAL A 66 -17.41 22.93 -8.32
N PRO A 67 -17.60 24.23 -8.62
CA PRO A 67 -16.50 25.19 -8.64
C PRO A 67 -15.73 25.13 -7.32
N HIS A 68 -14.40 25.26 -7.37
CA HIS A 68 -13.56 25.19 -6.17
C HIS A 68 -14.01 26.18 -5.08
N ASP A 69 -14.54 27.34 -5.47
CA ASP A 69 -15.02 28.38 -4.55
C ASP A 69 -16.34 28.00 -3.85
N GLU A 70 -17.15 27.13 -4.46
CA GLU A 70 -18.39 26.60 -3.90
C GLU A 70 -18.16 25.32 -3.08
N ALA A 71 -16.96 24.71 -3.18
CA ALA A 71 -16.57 23.56 -2.39
C ALA A 71 -16.37 23.99 -0.92
N ARG A 72 -17.45 23.92 -0.13
CA ARG A 72 -17.47 24.25 1.31
C ARG A 72 -16.61 23.36 2.20
N SER A 73 -15.78 22.47 1.66
CA SER A 73 -14.81 21.70 2.44
C SER A 73 -13.62 22.58 2.83
N ARG A 74 -13.87 23.65 3.58
CA ARG A 74 -12.83 24.37 4.29
C ARG A 74 -12.32 23.45 5.40
N PRO A 75 -11.04 23.11 5.44
CA PRO A 75 -10.54 22.27 6.49
C PRO A 75 -10.72 22.96 7.85
N HIS A 76 -11.37 22.28 8.80
CA HIS A 76 -11.61 22.79 10.15
C HIS A 76 -10.38 22.53 11.03
N PHE A 77 -9.22 23.00 10.60
CA PHE A 77 -7.98 23.00 11.38
C PHE A 77 -7.10 24.19 10.94
N PRO A 78 -6.32 24.77 11.85
CA PRO A 78 -5.36 25.83 11.51
C PRO A 78 -4.31 25.34 10.50
N GLY A 79 -3.88 26.23 9.60
CA GLY A 79 -2.86 25.89 8.59
C GLY A 79 -1.46 25.71 9.17
N TYR A 80 -1.15 26.39 10.28
CA TYR A 80 0.13 26.32 10.97
C TYR A 80 -0.10 26.11 12.46
N THR A 81 0.73 25.25 13.07
CA THR A 81 0.94 25.20 14.52
C THR A 81 1.97 26.25 14.89
N GLU A 82 1.66 27.10 15.86
CA GLU A 82 2.54 28.19 16.30
C GLU A 82 3.65 27.69 17.24
N ASP A 83 3.43 26.59 17.95
CA ASP A 83 4.42 25.91 18.82
C ASP A 83 5.16 26.83 19.83
N VAL A 84 4.61 28.00 20.17
CA VAL A 84 5.28 29.04 20.98
C VAL A 84 5.64 28.56 22.38
N GLU A 85 4.74 27.80 23.01
CA GLU A 85 4.90 27.42 24.41
C GLU A 85 5.75 26.18 24.63
N LYS A 86 5.58 25.22 23.73
CA LYS A 86 6.35 24.00 23.72
C LYS A 86 6.97 23.91 22.32
N PRO A 87 8.15 24.52 22.13
CA PRO A 87 8.83 24.48 20.85
C PRO A 87 9.10 23.03 20.50
N LEU A 88 8.46 22.59 19.42
CA LEU A 88 8.66 21.28 18.84
C LEU A 88 9.95 21.37 18.01
N VAL A 89 11.06 21.02 18.66
CA VAL A 89 12.40 20.93 18.06
C VAL A 89 12.86 19.46 18.09
N VAL A 90 13.54 19.04 17.03
CA VAL A 90 14.15 17.71 16.95
C VAL A 90 15.43 17.72 17.79
N PRO A 91 15.53 16.88 18.83
CA PRO A 91 16.71 16.83 19.68
C PRO A 91 17.91 16.21 18.94
N ASP A 92 19.11 16.51 19.40
CA ASP A 92 20.39 16.13 18.78
C ASP A 92 20.66 14.62 18.86
N ASP A 93 20.19 14.00 19.93
CA ASP A 93 20.27 12.58 20.22
C ASP A 93 19.04 11.79 19.71
N ALA A 94 18.28 12.35 18.76
CA ALA A 94 17.11 11.69 18.20
C ALA A 94 17.47 10.36 17.53
N CYS A 95 17.01 9.26 18.13
CA CYS A 95 17.19 7.92 17.61
C CYS A 95 15.92 7.37 16.98
N CYS A 96 16.08 6.52 15.97
CA CYS A 96 14.96 5.85 15.34
C CYS A 96 14.36 4.79 16.28
N PHE A 97 13.06 4.87 16.54
CA PHE A 97 12.35 3.97 17.45
C PHE A 97 12.41 2.48 17.05
N ASN A 98 12.58 2.16 15.76
CA ASN A 98 12.61 0.77 15.30
C ASN A 98 14.02 0.17 15.18
N CYS A 99 15.06 0.99 15.01
CA CYS A 99 16.42 0.49 14.78
C CYS A 99 17.47 1.08 15.72
N GLU A 100 17.07 2.00 16.60
CA GLU A 100 17.87 2.61 17.66
C GLU A 100 19.09 3.41 17.17
N LYS A 101 19.28 3.51 15.86
CA LYS A 101 20.32 4.33 15.23
C LYS A 101 19.96 5.81 15.27
N PRO A 102 20.96 6.70 15.37
CA PRO A 102 20.75 8.15 15.33
C PRO A 102 20.18 8.57 13.98
N ILE A 103 19.45 9.68 13.99
CA ILE A 103 18.82 10.27 12.81
C ILE A 103 19.61 11.49 12.36
N GLU A 104 19.82 11.58 11.05
CA GLU A 104 20.41 12.77 10.43
C GLU A 104 19.36 13.88 10.29
N ARG A 105 19.49 14.95 11.08
CA ARG A 105 18.56 16.09 11.08
C ARG A 105 18.60 16.90 9.78
N ASP A 106 19.80 17.06 9.21
CA ASP A 106 20.06 17.97 8.10
C ASP A 106 19.76 17.31 6.74
N ALA A 107 19.61 15.99 6.73
CA ALA A 107 19.26 15.24 5.54
C ALA A 107 17.79 15.45 5.16
N ILE A 108 17.57 16.00 3.97
CA ILE A 108 16.23 16.22 3.43
C ILE A 108 15.53 14.86 3.29
N ASN A 109 14.29 14.76 3.77
CA ASN A 109 13.43 13.59 3.60
C ASN A 109 13.94 12.26 4.23
N SER A 110 14.86 12.33 5.18
CA SER A 110 15.46 11.12 5.79
C SER A 110 14.58 10.46 6.86
N TYR A 111 13.85 11.26 7.64
CA TYR A 111 13.07 10.78 8.79
C TYR A 111 11.59 11.18 8.76
N VAL A 112 10.83 10.50 9.61
CA VAL A 112 9.41 10.72 9.92
C VAL A 112 9.34 11.04 11.40
N TRP A 113 8.66 12.12 11.74
CA TRP A 113 8.49 12.57 13.12
C TRP A 113 7.02 12.58 13.49
N VAL A 114 6.68 11.81 14.52
CA VAL A 114 5.34 11.72 15.08
C VAL A 114 5.37 12.36 16.48
N PRO A 115 4.86 13.60 16.63
CA PRO A 115 4.86 14.28 17.91
C PRO A 115 3.99 13.53 18.92
N ALA A 116 4.48 13.41 20.15
CA ALA A 116 3.86 12.62 21.22
C ALA A 116 2.47 13.11 21.65
N GLY A 117 2.24 14.42 21.51
CA GLY A 117 1.27 15.13 22.32
C GLY A 117 1.54 14.93 23.82
N ASN A 118 0.77 14.02 24.42
CA ASN A 118 0.63 13.71 25.84
C ASN A 118 0.98 12.25 26.19
N ALA A 119 1.49 11.46 25.25
CA ALA A 119 1.92 10.09 25.54
C ALA A 119 3.16 10.07 26.46
N ARG A 120 3.20 9.15 27.44
CA ARG A 120 4.41 8.87 28.24
C ARG A 120 5.41 8.13 27.34
N LEU A 121 6.37 8.86 26.78
CA LEU A 121 7.23 8.40 25.70
C LEU A 121 8.69 8.18 26.13
N PRO A 122 9.47 7.41 25.33
CA PRO A 122 10.92 7.36 25.47
C PRO A 122 11.60 8.71 25.17
N THR A 123 10.97 9.60 24.40
CA THR A 123 11.47 10.95 24.09
C THR A 123 10.39 12.00 24.33
N ALA A 124 10.75 13.12 24.98
CA ALA A 124 9.82 14.20 25.35
C ALA A 124 9.11 14.89 24.16
N GLN A 125 9.67 14.72 22.95
CA GLN A 125 9.24 15.37 21.70
C GLN A 125 8.45 14.45 20.74
N GLY A 126 8.37 13.15 20.98
CA GLY A 126 7.70 12.22 20.06
C GLY A 126 8.51 11.00 19.70
N TYR A 127 8.04 10.31 18.66
CA TYR A 127 8.72 9.20 18.03
C TYR A 127 9.39 9.65 16.74
N PHE A 128 10.59 9.16 16.51
CA PHE A 128 11.31 9.38 15.27
C PHE A 128 11.56 8.06 14.56
N PHE A 129 11.49 8.08 13.24
CA PHE A 129 11.74 6.92 12.39
C PHE A 129 12.53 7.33 11.16
N HIS A 130 13.45 6.49 10.70
CA HIS A 130 13.87 6.60 9.30
C HIS A 130 12.68 6.31 8.39
N PHE A 131 12.65 6.93 7.21
CA PHE A 131 11.58 6.74 6.23
C PHE A 131 11.33 5.26 5.90
N HIS A 132 12.41 4.48 5.73
CA HIS A 132 12.34 3.04 5.44
C HIS A 132 12.12 2.16 6.68
N CYS A 133 12.32 2.72 7.88
CA CYS A 133 12.10 2.01 9.14
C CYS A 133 10.66 2.14 9.63
N PHE A 134 9.85 3.03 9.07
CA PHE A 134 8.43 3.17 9.43
C PHE A 134 7.57 2.04 8.82
N LYS A 135 7.74 0.85 9.38
CA LYS A 135 7.04 -0.40 9.06
C LYS A 135 6.92 -1.26 10.32
N CYS A 136 6.05 -2.26 10.29
CA CYS A 136 5.85 -3.14 11.42
C CYS A 136 7.13 -3.93 11.73
N TRP A 137 7.53 -3.97 13.01
CA TRP A 137 8.68 -4.76 13.44
C TRP A 137 8.47 -6.26 13.26
N ASN A 138 7.26 -6.78 13.48
CA ASN A 138 7.00 -8.22 13.39
C ASN A 138 6.91 -8.68 11.93
N CYS A 139 5.90 -8.22 11.18
CA CYS A 139 5.66 -8.68 9.81
C CYS A 139 6.49 -7.99 8.73
N LYS A 140 7.26 -6.94 9.06
CA LYS A 140 8.08 -6.15 8.13
C LYS A 140 7.29 -5.51 6.96
N MET A 141 5.96 -5.50 7.05
CA MET A 141 5.06 -4.84 6.11
C MET A 141 4.71 -3.43 6.59
N ARG A 142 4.21 -2.62 5.65
CA ARG A 142 3.74 -1.26 5.91
C ARG A 142 2.62 -1.24 6.95
N ILE A 143 2.56 -0.12 7.65
CA ILE A 143 1.52 0.13 8.64
C ILE A 143 0.29 0.68 7.92
N ILE A 144 -0.85 0.00 8.04
CA ILE A 144 -2.11 0.43 7.41
C ILE A 144 -2.68 1.62 8.20
N HIS A 145 -3.25 2.60 7.50
CA HIS A 145 -3.77 3.85 8.07
C HIS A 145 -2.73 4.72 8.79
N ASN A 146 -1.43 4.42 8.63
CA ASN A 146 -0.34 5.13 9.31
C ASN A 146 -0.48 5.18 10.85
N GLN A 147 -1.21 4.23 11.44
CA GLN A 147 -1.40 4.10 12.89
C GLN A 147 -0.65 2.88 13.40
N PHE A 148 0.24 3.09 14.37
CA PHE A 148 1.06 2.03 14.95
C PHE A 148 0.83 1.90 16.46
N TYR A 149 1.15 0.72 16.97
CA TYR A 149 1.17 0.43 18.41
C TYR A 149 2.61 0.32 18.86
N SER A 150 2.96 1.03 19.94
CA SER A 150 4.23 0.84 20.63
C SER A 150 4.13 -0.39 21.52
N LYS A 151 4.82 -1.48 21.16
CA LYS A 151 4.91 -2.70 21.97
C LYS A 151 6.36 -3.14 22.04
N ASP A 152 6.85 -3.40 23.25
CA ASP A 152 8.24 -3.82 23.52
C ASP A 152 9.29 -2.83 22.96
N GLY A 153 9.01 -1.53 23.04
CA GLY A 153 9.90 -0.49 22.50
C GLY A 153 9.97 -0.44 20.97
N LYS A 154 9.04 -1.11 20.26
CA LYS A 154 9.03 -1.17 18.79
C LYS A 154 7.66 -0.84 18.21
N ALA A 155 7.63 -0.47 16.93
CA ALA A 155 6.37 -0.16 16.24
C ALA A 155 5.74 -1.41 15.62
N TRP A 156 4.51 -1.69 16.01
CA TRP A 156 3.69 -2.80 15.53
C TRP A 156 2.51 -2.28 14.72
N CYS A 157 2.10 -3.00 13.67
CA CYS A 157 0.82 -2.73 13.02
C CYS A 157 -0.34 -3.31 13.84
N LEU A 158 -1.55 -2.79 13.61
CA LEU A 158 -2.77 -3.24 14.29
C LEU A 158 -2.95 -4.77 14.26
N SER A 159 -2.75 -5.42 13.11
CA SER A 159 -2.89 -6.87 12.99
C SER A 159 -1.91 -7.62 13.87
N CYS A 160 -0.62 -7.24 13.85
CA CYS A 160 0.40 -7.91 14.66
C CYS A 160 0.23 -7.63 16.15
N ALA A 161 -0.19 -6.40 16.52
CA ALA A 161 -0.42 -6.05 17.92
C ALA A 161 -1.56 -6.85 18.54
N LEU A 162 -2.62 -7.11 17.76
CA LEU A 162 -3.79 -7.90 18.17
C LEU A 162 -3.66 -9.41 17.91
N GLY A 163 -2.54 -9.89 17.36
CA GLY A 163 -2.34 -11.31 17.03
C GLY A 163 -3.22 -11.84 15.89
N ARG A 164 -3.70 -10.97 14.99
CA ARG A 164 -4.48 -11.37 13.80
C ARG A 164 -3.56 -11.79 12.67
N ASP A 165 -4.08 -12.62 11.77
CA ASP A 165 -3.38 -13.01 10.54
C ASP A 165 -2.99 -11.78 9.70
N VAL A 166 -1.73 -11.76 9.29
CA VAL A 166 -1.16 -10.67 8.51
C VAL A 166 -1.66 -10.77 7.08
N ARG A 167 -2.49 -9.80 6.66
CA ARG A 167 -2.89 -9.67 5.26
C ARG A 167 -1.83 -8.91 4.49
N VAL A 168 -1.32 -9.52 3.42
CA VAL A 168 -0.36 -8.89 2.52
C VAL A 168 -1.04 -7.69 1.83
N PRO A 169 -0.49 -6.47 1.94
CA PRO A 169 -1.06 -5.31 1.28
C PRO A 169 -1.02 -5.44 -0.25
N THR A 170 -2.07 -5.01 -0.95
CA THR A 170 -2.12 -5.12 -2.42
C THR A 170 -1.27 -4.08 -3.16
N ARG A 171 -0.89 -2.98 -2.50
CA ARG A 171 -0.09 -1.89 -3.10
C ARG A 171 1.38 -2.02 -2.65
N ARG A 172 1.94 -1.00 -2.00
CA ARG A 172 3.31 -1.02 -1.43
C ARG A 172 3.40 -1.95 -0.22
N TRP A 173 4.46 -2.75 -0.14
CA TRP A 173 4.65 -3.74 0.92
C TRP A 173 5.56 -3.24 2.04
N HIS A 174 6.75 -2.74 1.71
CA HIS A 174 7.78 -2.40 2.70
C HIS A 174 7.89 -0.90 3.01
N THR A 175 7.02 -0.08 2.41
CA THR A 175 6.99 1.37 2.62
C THR A 175 5.56 1.82 2.90
N SER A 176 5.41 2.58 3.99
CA SER A 176 4.13 3.19 4.39
C SER A 176 3.91 4.50 3.63
N TYR A 177 2.67 4.97 3.58
CA TYR A 177 2.33 6.24 2.93
C TYR A 177 2.44 7.37 3.94
N VAL A 178 3.67 7.69 4.34
CA VAL A 178 3.94 8.75 5.30
C VAL A 178 4.72 9.88 4.64
N ASN A 179 4.43 11.10 5.08
CA ASN A 179 5.25 12.25 4.73
C ASN A 179 6.49 12.25 5.62
N THR A 180 7.56 12.79 5.09
CA THR A 180 8.80 13.05 5.81
C THR A 180 8.63 14.21 6.78
N HIS A 181 9.55 14.30 7.74
CA HIS A 181 9.49 15.23 8.85
C HIS A 181 8.14 15.09 9.61
N ARG A 182 7.63 16.16 10.20
CA ARG A 182 6.28 16.22 10.82
C ARG A 182 5.17 16.65 9.86
N THR A 183 5.42 16.70 8.55
CA THR A 183 4.51 17.35 7.59
C THR A 183 3.13 16.70 7.55
N GLY A 184 3.05 15.38 7.69
CA GLY A 184 1.77 14.66 7.77
C GLY A 184 1.09 14.73 9.14
N SER A 185 1.84 15.04 10.20
CA SER A 185 1.33 15.15 11.56
C SER A 185 1.18 16.61 12.03
N ARG A 186 1.46 17.61 11.18
CA ARG A 186 1.38 19.03 11.53
C ARG A 186 -0.07 19.50 11.71
N MET A 187 -1.00 18.87 11.00
CA MET A 187 -2.41 19.26 10.99
C MET A 187 -3.16 18.82 12.27
N THR A 188 -2.50 18.05 13.13
CA THR A 188 -3.06 17.55 14.38
C THR A 188 -2.06 17.74 15.51
N GLY A 189 -2.52 18.07 16.71
CA GLY A 189 -1.63 18.24 17.86
C GLY A 189 -2.06 19.38 18.77
N GLN A 190 -1.05 20.03 19.35
CA GLN A 190 -1.23 21.18 20.23
C GLN A 190 -1.19 22.45 19.39
N PHE A 191 -2.21 23.29 19.54
CA PHE A 191 -2.31 24.59 18.90
C PHE A 191 -2.30 25.67 19.98
N PHE A 192 -1.99 26.90 19.59
CA PHE A 192 -2.12 28.05 20.47
C PHE A 192 -3.57 28.56 20.47
N PRO A 193 -4.16 28.95 21.62
CA PRO A 193 -3.70 28.71 22.99
C PRO A 193 -3.85 27.24 23.40
N ARG A 194 -2.88 26.76 24.18
CA ARG A 194 -2.92 25.40 24.73
C ARG A 194 -3.78 25.33 25.98
N HIS A 195 -3.67 26.35 26.84
CA HIS A 195 -4.39 26.47 28.09
C HIS A 195 -5.07 27.83 28.19
N ARG A 196 -6.23 27.87 28.85
CA ARG A 196 -7.07 29.06 28.94
C ARG A 196 -6.38 30.29 29.55
N HIS A 197 -5.58 30.08 30.60
CA HIS A 197 -4.88 31.16 31.31
C HIS A 197 -3.90 31.95 30.42
N GLN A 198 -3.51 31.42 29.27
CA GLN A 198 -2.58 32.07 28.34
C GLN A 198 -3.24 33.22 27.59
N MET A 199 -4.52 33.06 27.27
CA MET A 199 -5.31 34.15 26.71
C MET A 199 -5.54 35.21 27.79
N GLU A 200 -5.80 34.79 29.03
CA GLU A 200 -6.00 35.70 30.16
C GLU A 200 -4.74 36.54 30.41
N PHE A 201 -3.54 35.93 30.37
CA PHE A 201 -2.26 36.66 30.41
C PHE A 201 -2.16 37.73 29.32
N LEU A 202 -2.48 37.38 28.06
CA LEU A 202 -2.36 38.32 26.94
C LEU A 202 -3.32 39.52 27.06
N PHE A 203 -4.49 39.33 27.67
CA PHE A 203 -5.52 40.36 27.81
C PHE A 203 -5.48 41.12 29.14
N ASN A 204 -4.68 40.69 30.11
CA ASN A 204 -4.56 41.34 31.40
C ASN A 204 -3.37 42.32 31.40
N PRO A 205 -3.58 43.65 31.40
CA PRO A 205 -2.49 44.64 31.38
C PRO A 205 -1.72 44.74 32.72
N LYS A 206 -1.99 43.85 33.67
CA LYS A 206 -1.45 43.88 35.05
C LYS A 206 -0.43 42.76 35.32
N GLU A 207 -0.30 41.80 34.40
CA GLU A 207 0.78 40.81 34.36
C GLU A 207 1.70 41.15 33.17
#